data_AF-A0A4Z2ICH2-F1
#
_entry.id   AF-A0A4Z2ICH2-F1
#
_cell.length_a   1.000
_cell.length_b   1.000
_cell.length_c   1.000
_cell.angle_alpha   90.00
_cell.angle_beta   90.00
_cell.angle_gamma   90.00
#
_symmetry.space_group_name_H-M   'P 1'
#
loop_
_entity.id
_entity.type
_entity.pdbx_description
1 polymer ?
#
loop_
_entity_poly.entity_id
_entity_poly.type
_entity_poly.pdbx_seq_one_letter_code
_entity_poly.pdbx_strand_id
1 'polypeptide(L)'
;MVVHLIGRDNETGIIDGLRSIIRELNLSEDLVSTTICVSYIADTEDPVKYYGVSMSAPGRLPRKIMIAASCLGTWDSYVAGAVMTYFPSKKKDFEGTIQLPKRVRCQAFNLRRNESMRPCGSCGNLFGLTPCEKKEWVYGNCAEVESLSKLFKHVDDVKVRVRPTSKMYSDGAMLKLEGRVRKDLVNWLKDREFTWRNTFYIPQCL
;
A
#
# COMPACT_ATOMS: atom_id res chain seq x y z
N MET A 1 9.33 -1.42 -6.01
CA MET A 1 9.45 -1.91 -7.41
C MET A 1 9.77 -0.74 -8.34
N VAL A 2 10.86 -0.84 -9.11
CA VAL A 2 11.37 0.18 -10.05
C VAL A 2 10.67 0.02 -11.40
N VAL A 3 9.36 0.29 -11.46
CA VAL A 3 8.64 0.47 -12.74
C VAL A 3 8.70 1.94 -13.17
N HIS A 4 9.51 2.76 -12.48
CA HIS A 4 9.56 4.20 -12.69
C HIS A 4 10.19 4.63 -14.02
N LEU A 5 10.80 3.72 -14.79
CA LEU A 5 11.67 4.13 -15.90
C LEU A 5 11.36 3.49 -17.27
N ILE A 6 10.75 2.30 -17.37
CA ILE A 6 10.52 1.64 -18.67
C ILE A 6 9.16 0.94 -18.71
N GLY A 7 8.36 1.24 -19.75
CA GLY A 7 7.16 0.48 -20.10
C GLY A 7 5.95 0.73 -19.21
N ARG A 8 5.82 1.90 -18.57
CA ARG A 8 4.75 2.21 -17.61
C ARG A 8 3.34 1.90 -18.17
N ASP A 9 3.14 2.08 -19.48
CA ASP A 9 1.85 1.87 -20.14
C ASP A 9 1.64 0.39 -20.54
N ASN A 10 2.71 -0.41 -20.58
CA ASN A 10 2.72 -1.84 -20.91
C ASN A 10 2.46 -2.74 -19.68
N GLU A 11 1.26 -2.58 -19.11
CA GLU A 11 0.80 -3.38 -17.95
C GLU A 11 0.97 -4.89 -18.17
N THR A 12 0.53 -5.39 -19.34
CA THR A 12 0.63 -6.81 -19.67
C THR A 12 2.09 -7.27 -19.72
N GLY A 13 2.97 -6.54 -20.42
CA GLY A 13 4.38 -6.90 -20.52
C GLY A 13 5.12 -6.84 -19.18
N ILE A 14 4.80 -5.88 -18.31
CA ILE A 14 5.35 -5.81 -16.94
C ILE A 14 4.90 -7.02 -16.12
N ILE A 15 3.59 -7.31 -16.13
CA ILE A 15 3.04 -8.43 -15.39
C ILE A 15 3.66 -9.74 -15.89
N ASP A 16 3.76 -9.96 -17.20
CA ASP A 16 4.33 -11.17 -17.78
C ASP A 16 5.83 -11.30 -17.53
N GLY A 17 6.58 -10.19 -17.56
CA GLY A 17 7.99 -10.18 -17.18
C GLY A 17 8.20 -10.57 -15.72
N LEU A 18 7.41 -10.02 -14.80
CA LEU A 18 7.45 -10.40 -13.38
C LEU A 18 7.09 -11.88 -13.18
N ARG A 19 6.17 -12.42 -13.96
CA ARG A 19 5.82 -13.85 -13.93
C ARG A 19 7.00 -14.72 -14.38
N SER A 20 7.71 -14.33 -15.44
CA SER A 20 8.92 -15.04 -15.89
C SER A 20 9.97 -15.06 -14.78
N ILE A 21 10.26 -13.90 -14.20
CA ILE A 21 11.22 -13.76 -13.12
C ILE A 21 10.84 -14.65 -11.93
N ILE A 22 9.57 -14.65 -11.50
CA ILE A 22 9.12 -15.51 -10.38
C ILE A 22 9.31 -17.00 -10.69
N ARG A 23 9.07 -17.42 -11.94
CA ARG A 23 9.25 -18.82 -12.37
C ARG A 23 10.73 -19.21 -12.41
N GLU A 24 11.58 -18.35 -12.97
CA GLU A 24 13.02 -18.57 -13.09
C GLU A 24 13.72 -18.64 -11.74
N LEU A 25 13.34 -17.73 -10.84
CA LEU A 25 13.98 -17.61 -9.54
C LEU A 25 13.71 -18.83 -8.64
N ASN A 26 12.63 -19.59 -8.87
CA ASN A 26 12.22 -20.77 -8.07
C ASN A 26 12.36 -20.55 -6.54
N LEU A 27 12.15 -19.30 -6.10
CA LEU A 27 12.45 -18.88 -4.74
C LEU A 27 11.41 -19.41 -3.76
N SER A 28 11.86 -19.67 -2.53
CA SER A 28 10.94 -19.94 -1.42
C SER A 28 9.94 -18.79 -1.28
N GLU A 29 8.73 -19.13 -0.80
CA GLU A 29 7.60 -18.19 -0.76
C GLU A 29 7.83 -16.98 0.17
N ASP A 30 8.89 -17.03 0.98
CA ASP A 30 9.08 -16.14 2.12
C ASP A 30 9.56 -14.73 1.75
N LEU A 31 10.14 -14.52 0.57
CA LEU A 31 10.72 -13.22 0.18
C LEU A 31 10.21 -12.67 -1.16
N VAL A 32 9.34 -13.40 -1.85
CA VAL A 32 8.81 -13.00 -3.15
C VAL A 32 7.36 -12.53 -3.01
N SER A 33 7.10 -11.29 -3.41
CA SER A 33 5.72 -10.82 -3.55
C SER A 33 5.08 -11.48 -4.76
N THR A 34 3.97 -12.19 -4.55
CA THR A 34 3.22 -12.85 -5.63
C THR A 34 2.04 -12.04 -6.12
N THR A 35 1.86 -10.83 -5.58
CA THR A 35 0.71 -9.97 -5.90
C THR A 35 1.19 -8.58 -6.27
N ILE A 36 0.76 -8.11 -7.43
CA ILE A 36 0.96 -6.75 -7.92
C ILE A 36 -0.39 -6.05 -8.01
N CYS A 37 -0.43 -4.75 -7.79
CA CYS A 37 -1.59 -3.91 -8.05
C CYS A 37 -1.21 -2.78 -8.98
N VAL A 38 -2.15 -2.40 -9.85
CA VAL A 38 -2.02 -1.29 -10.78
C VAL A 38 -3.14 -0.29 -10.52
N SER A 39 -2.77 0.97 -10.31
CA SER A 39 -3.71 2.07 -10.10
C SER A 39 -3.48 3.17 -11.12
N TYR A 40 -4.57 3.69 -11.70
CA TYR A 40 -4.54 4.79 -12.66
C TYR A 40 -5.91 5.46 -12.82
N ILE A 41 -5.94 6.60 -13.50
CA ILE A 41 -7.17 7.34 -13.84
C ILE A 41 -7.71 6.81 -15.17
N ALA A 42 -8.85 6.13 -15.15
CA ALA A 42 -9.36 5.34 -16.26
C ALA A 42 -9.95 6.16 -17.42
N ASP A 43 -10.35 7.40 -17.18
CA ASP A 43 -10.93 8.33 -18.15
C ASP A 43 -9.89 9.25 -18.83
N THR A 44 -8.59 8.97 -18.65
CA THR A 44 -7.49 9.72 -19.28
C THR A 44 -6.98 9.01 -20.54
N GLU A 45 -6.71 9.76 -21.60
CA GLU A 45 -6.00 9.27 -22.78
C GLU A 45 -4.54 8.97 -22.42
N ASP A 46 -4.10 7.73 -22.65
CA ASP A 46 -2.80 7.19 -22.23
C ASP A 46 -2.50 7.35 -20.71
N PRO A 47 -3.21 6.61 -19.85
CA PRO A 47 -3.15 6.84 -18.41
C PRO A 47 -1.83 6.38 -17.80
N VAL A 48 -1.21 7.25 -17.00
CA VAL A 48 -0.04 6.90 -16.18
C VAL A 48 -0.41 5.82 -15.18
N LYS A 49 0.26 4.66 -15.27
CA LYS A 49 0.04 3.52 -14.36
C LYS A 49 1.01 3.54 -13.20
N TYR A 50 0.46 3.43 -12.00
CA TYR A 50 1.22 3.32 -10.76
C TYR A 50 1.13 1.89 -10.25
N TYR A 51 2.27 1.28 -9.99
CA TYR A 51 2.35 -0.13 -9.61
C TYR A 51 2.77 -0.28 -8.15
N GLY A 52 2.07 -1.13 -7.41
CA GLY A 52 2.41 -1.55 -6.05
C GLY A 52 2.55 -3.06 -5.95
N VAL A 53 3.35 -3.56 -5.01
CA VAL A 53 3.47 -4.99 -4.71
C VAL A 53 3.06 -5.26 -3.27
N SER A 54 2.53 -6.46 -3.02
CA SER A 54 2.19 -6.86 -1.66
C SER A 54 3.46 -7.02 -0.82
N MET A 55 3.39 -6.73 0.47
CA MET A 55 4.51 -6.98 1.37
C MET A 55 4.66 -8.49 1.59
N SER A 56 5.78 -9.05 1.11
CA SER A 56 6.23 -10.39 1.50
C SER A 56 7.12 -10.26 2.74
N ALA A 57 6.49 -10.38 3.91
CA ALA A 57 7.16 -10.34 5.20
C ALA A 57 6.67 -11.56 6.02
N PRO A 58 7.52 -12.59 6.20
CA PRO A 58 7.13 -13.80 6.90
C PRO A 58 6.98 -13.50 8.39
N GLY A 59 5.86 -13.94 8.96
CA GLY A 59 5.54 -13.72 10.37
C GLY A 59 4.92 -12.36 10.70
N ARG A 60 4.34 -12.29 11.91
CA ARG A 60 3.56 -11.13 12.37
C ARG A 60 4.42 -9.89 12.64
N LEU A 61 5.57 -10.06 13.28
CA LEU A 61 6.42 -8.95 13.70
C LEU A 61 7.13 -8.27 12.51
N PRO A 62 7.80 -8.98 11.59
CA PRO A 62 8.40 -8.36 10.40
C PRO A 62 7.36 -7.58 9.58
N ARG A 63 6.15 -8.15 9.42
CA ARG A 63 5.04 -7.46 8.75
C ARG A 63 4.64 -6.16 9.43
N LYS A 64 4.50 -6.16 10.76
CA LYS A 64 4.20 -4.94 11.53
C LYS A 64 5.30 -3.88 11.37
N ILE A 65 6.56 -4.29 11.42
CA ILE A 65 7.71 -3.40 11.21
C ILE A 65 7.65 -2.77 9.81
N MET A 66 7.45 -3.58 8.77
CA MET A 66 7.38 -3.09 7.39
C MET A 66 6.21 -2.13 7.17
N ILE A 67 5.01 -2.46 7.67
CA ILE A 67 3.83 -1.58 7.58
C ILE A 67 4.09 -0.25 8.30
N ALA A 68 4.60 -0.29 9.55
CA ALA A 68 4.87 0.92 10.31
C ALA A 68 5.95 1.79 9.66
N ALA A 69 7.03 1.18 9.16
CA ALA A 69 8.08 1.88 8.42
C ALA A 69 7.52 2.54 7.15
N SER A 70 6.68 1.83 6.38
CA SER A 70 6.05 2.39 5.19
C SER A 70 5.08 3.52 5.51
N CYS A 71 4.25 3.40 6.55
CA CYS A 71 3.38 4.49 6.99
C CYS A 71 4.15 5.76 7.38
N LEU A 72 5.30 5.61 8.05
CA LEU A 72 6.08 6.74 8.58
C LEU A 72 7.05 7.37 7.58
N GLY A 73 7.33 6.70 6.45
CA GLY A 73 8.37 7.13 5.52
C GLY A 73 7.97 7.10 4.05
N THR A 74 7.38 6.01 3.58
CA THR A 74 7.26 5.74 2.14
C THR A 74 5.86 5.98 1.59
N TRP A 75 4.80 5.81 2.37
CA TRP A 75 3.44 5.95 1.87
C TRP A 75 2.95 7.40 1.88
N ASP A 76 1.99 7.69 1.01
CA ASP A 76 1.24 8.94 1.02
C ASP A 76 0.51 9.10 2.35
N SER A 77 0.40 10.32 2.86
CA SER A 77 -0.15 10.58 4.18
C SER A 77 -1.61 10.14 4.34
N TYR A 78 -2.43 10.17 3.28
CA TYR A 78 -3.82 9.69 3.36
C TYR A 78 -3.90 8.17 3.33
N VAL A 79 -3.02 7.50 2.59
CA VAL A 79 -2.92 6.03 2.60
C VAL A 79 -2.38 5.54 3.94
N ALA A 80 -1.29 6.14 4.43
CA ALA A 80 -0.72 5.84 5.74
C ALA A 80 -1.75 6.13 6.84
N GLY A 81 -2.47 7.25 6.74
CA GLY A 81 -3.59 7.59 7.59
C GLY A 81 -4.64 6.49 7.63
N ALA A 82 -5.18 6.07 6.48
CA ALA A 82 -6.16 4.98 6.43
C ALA A 82 -5.63 3.71 7.14
N VAL A 83 -4.39 3.30 6.85
CA VAL A 83 -3.78 2.09 7.43
C VAL A 83 -3.57 2.20 8.94
N MET A 84 -3.08 3.32 9.45
CA MET A 84 -2.80 3.50 10.88
C MET A 84 -4.07 3.66 11.73
N THR A 85 -5.19 3.99 11.09
CA THR A 85 -6.44 4.38 11.77
C THR A 85 -7.52 3.32 11.70
N TYR A 86 -7.35 2.33 10.84
CA TYR A 86 -8.34 1.29 10.66
C TYR A 86 -8.31 0.27 11.81
N PHE A 87 -9.37 0.28 12.61
CA PHE A 87 -9.59 -0.67 13.70
C PHE A 87 -10.96 -1.36 13.53
N PRO A 88 -11.04 -2.56 12.93
CA PRO A 88 -12.31 -3.18 12.58
C PRO A 88 -13.22 -3.51 13.79
N SER A 89 -12.64 -3.63 14.99
CA SER A 89 -13.33 -4.07 16.21
C SER A 89 -13.49 -3.01 17.30
N LYS A 90 -13.15 -1.73 17.05
CA LYS A 90 -13.30 -0.64 18.02
C LYS A 90 -14.28 0.41 17.48
N LYS A 91 -14.95 1.14 18.39
CA LYS A 91 -15.81 2.26 18.02
C LYS A 91 -15.09 3.17 17.01
N LYS A 92 -15.82 3.60 15.98
CA LYS A 92 -15.36 4.37 14.80
C LYS A 92 -14.85 5.79 15.13
N ASP A 93 -14.30 5.98 16.32
CA ASP A 93 -13.94 7.29 16.87
C ASP A 93 -12.71 7.89 16.14
N PHE A 94 -12.07 7.11 15.26
CA PHE A 94 -11.05 7.58 14.33
C PHE A 94 -11.19 6.86 12.99
N GLU A 95 -11.67 7.55 11.96
CA GLU A 95 -11.90 6.99 10.61
C GLU A 95 -11.08 7.78 9.59
N GLY A 96 -9.85 7.30 9.32
CA GLY A 96 -8.98 7.82 8.27
C GLY A 96 -9.15 7.09 6.94
N THR A 97 -10.15 6.22 6.82
CA THR A 97 -10.47 5.54 5.56
C THR A 97 -10.84 6.56 4.50
N ILE A 98 -10.46 6.28 3.26
CA ILE A 98 -10.72 7.14 2.12
C ILE A 98 -11.68 6.46 1.15
N GLN A 99 -12.34 7.25 0.32
CA GLN A 99 -13.22 6.74 -0.73
C GLN A 99 -12.63 7.10 -2.08
N LEU A 100 -12.24 6.09 -2.84
CA LEU A 100 -11.70 6.30 -4.18
C LEU A 100 -12.79 6.79 -5.16
N PRO A 101 -12.52 7.82 -5.97
CA PRO A 101 -13.41 8.25 -7.03
C PRO A 101 -13.61 7.11 -8.03
N LYS A 102 -14.82 6.98 -8.59
CA LYS A 102 -15.16 5.92 -9.56
C LYS A 102 -14.24 5.86 -10.78
N ARG A 103 -13.65 6.99 -11.18
CA ARG A 103 -12.70 7.06 -12.29
C ARG A 103 -11.32 6.47 -11.97
N VAL A 104 -10.99 6.22 -10.71
CA VAL A 104 -9.73 5.57 -10.33
C VAL A 104 -9.89 4.07 -10.43
N ARG A 105 -9.14 3.44 -11.32
CA ARG A 105 -8.99 1.98 -11.33
C ARG A 105 -7.90 1.59 -10.34
N CYS A 106 -8.14 0.51 -9.60
CA CYS A 106 -7.19 -0.12 -8.71
C CYS A 106 -7.41 -1.63 -8.82
N GLN A 107 -6.49 -2.33 -9.48
CA GLN A 107 -6.66 -3.75 -9.82
C GLN A 107 -5.43 -4.55 -9.39
N ALA A 108 -5.66 -5.54 -8.53
CA ALA A 108 -4.64 -6.49 -8.11
C ALA A 108 -4.59 -7.71 -9.05
N PHE A 109 -3.42 -8.33 -9.16
CA PHE A 109 -3.18 -9.52 -9.96
C PHE A 109 -2.33 -10.51 -9.16
N ASN A 110 -2.71 -11.78 -9.23
CA ASN A 110 -1.89 -12.87 -8.76
C ASN A 110 -0.87 -13.25 -9.84
N LEU A 111 0.41 -13.06 -9.55
CA LEU A 111 1.49 -13.34 -10.49
C LEU A 111 1.66 -14.85 -10.71
N ARG A 112 1.39 -15.70 -9.70
CA ARG A 112 1.53 -17.16 -9.89
C ARG A 112 0.36 -17.79 -10.64
N ARG A 113 -0.86 -17.38 -10.30
CA ARG A 113 -2.11 -17.96 -10.84
C ARG A 113 -2.58 -17.33 -12.15
N ASN A 114 -1.90 -16.29 -12.62
CA ASN A 114 -2.28 -15.54 -13.82
C ASN A 114 -3.74 -15.08 -13.80
N GLU A 115 -4.15 -14.41 -12.72
CA GLU A 115 -5.53 -13.96 -12.55
C GLU A 115 -5.60 -12.54 -11.98
N SER A 116 -6.65 -11.82 -12.36
CA SER A 116 -7.08 -10.62 -11.64
C SER A 116 -7.70 -11.00 -10.30
N MET A 117 -7.38 -10.26 -9.25
CA MET A 117 -7.91 -10.46 -7.90
C MET A 117 -8.88 -9.36 -7.53
N ARG A 118 -9.94 -9.71 -6.82
CA ARG A 118 -10.76 -8.68 -6.17
C ARG A 118 -9.99 -8.10 -4.97
N PRO A 119 -10.20 -6.82 -4.65
CA PRO A 119 -9.71 -6.25 -3.40
C PRO A 119 -10.18 -7.09 -2.22
N CYS A 120 -9.32 -7.32 -1.23
CA CYS A 120 -9.76 -7.96 0.00
C CYS A 120 -10.69 -7.05 0.80
N GLY A 121 -11.43 -7.59 1.77
CA GLY A 121 -12.37 -6.82 2.60
C GLY A 121 -11.69 -5.66 3.32
N SER A 122 -10.45 -5.84 3.79
CA SER A 122 -9.69 -4.77 4.43
C SER A 122 -9.36 -3.62 3.47
N CYS A 123 -8.94 -3.92 2.24
CA CYS A 123 -8.69 -2.90 1.21
C CYS A 123 -10.00 -2.25 0.74
N GLY A 124 -11.08 -3.02 0.65
CA GLY A 124 -12.44 -2.51 0.43
C GLY A 124 -12.82 -1.48 1.48
N ASN A 125 -12.63 -1.78 2.76
CA ASN A 125 -12.96 -0.91 3.87
C ASN A 125 -12.02 0.31 3.97
N LEU A 126 -10.72 0.14 3.73
CA LEU A 126 -9.73 1.22 3.79
C LEU A 126 -9.91 2.28 2.70
N PHE A 127 -10.24 1.84 1.49
CA PHE A 127 -10.15 2.67 0.28
C PHE A 127 -11.48 2.80 -0.49
N GLY A 128 -12.56 2.21 0.00
CA GLY A 128 -13.86 2.22 -0.69
C GLY A 128 -13.91 1.36 -1.95
N LEU A 129 -13.03 0.35 -2.05
CA LEU A 129 -12.93 -0.50 -3.24
C LEU A 129 -14.09 -1.50 -3.31
N THR A 130 -14.87 -1.43 -4.39
CA THR A 130 -16.01 -2.32 -4.63
C THR A 130 -16.04 -2.83 -6.07
N PRO A 131 -16.47 -4.07 -6.34
CA PRO A 131 -16.76 -5.12 -5.35
C PRO A 131 -15.48 -5.68 -4.69
N CYS A 132 -15.56 -6.07 -3.42
CA CYS A 132 -14.46 -6.67 -2.67
C CYS A 132 -14.82 -8.07 -2.14
N GLU A 133 -13.82 -8.84 -1.74
CA GLU A 133 -14.01 -10.13 -1.07
C GLU A 133 -14.48 -9.93 0.38
N LYS A 134 -15.22 -10.91 0.92
CA LYS A 134 -15.59 -10.92 2.35
C LYS A 134 -14.39 -11.15 3.27
N LYS A 135 -13.30 -11.73 2.75
CA LYS A 135 -12.12 -12.09 3.54
C LYS A 135 -11.32 -10.85 3.88
N GLU A 136 -11.11 -10.63 5.17
CA GLU A 136 -10.24 -9.58 5.69
C GLU A 136 -8.84 -10.13 5.97
N TRP A 137 -7.82 -9.37 5.56
CA TRP A 137 -6.41 -9.68 5.83
C TRP A 137 -5.83 -8.63 6.76
N VAL A 138 -4.56 -8.78 7.14
CA VAL A 138 -3.85 -7.71 7.85
C VAL A 138 -3.79 -6.48 6.95
N TYR A 139 -4.36 -5.38 7.42
CA TYR A 139 -4.37 -4.08 6.73
C TYR A 139 -2.94 -3.58 6.49
N GLY A 140 -2.74 -2.84 5.39
CA GLY A 140 -1.42 -2.35 5.01
C GLY A 140 -0.56 -3.35 4.22
N ASN A 141 -0.87 -4.64 4.22
CA ASN A 141 -0.01 -5.64 3.55
C ASN A 141 -0.23 -5.76 2.03
N CYS A 142 -1.42 -5.38 1.55
CA CYS A 142 -1.84 -5.66 0.18
C CYS A 142 -1.22 -4.67 -0.82
N ALA A 143 -1.12 -5.11 -2.08
CA ALA A 143 -0.43 -4.36 -3.13
C ALA A 143 -1.11 -3.00 -3.46
N GLU A 144 -2.41 -2.90 -3.22
CA GLU A 144 -3.22 -1.70 -3.39
C GLU A 144 -2.67 -0.51 -2.59
N VAL A 145 -2.09 -0.76 -1.42
CA VAL A 145 -1.59 0.29 -0.51
C VAL A 145 -0.42 1.03 -1.16
N GLU A 146 0.59 0.31 -1.67
CA GLU A 146 1.72 0.93 -2.37
C GLU A 146 1.28 1.56 -3.69
N SER A 147 0.38 0.89 -4.43
CA SER A 147 -0.12 1.34 -5.74
C SER A 147 -0.85 2.69 -5.63
N LEU A 148 -1.82 2.80 -4.71
CA LEU A 148 -2.56 4.02 -4.44
C LEU A 148 -1.70 5.11 -3.83
N SER A 149 -0.77 4.73 -2.94
CA SER A 149 0.19 5.68 -2.39
C SER A 149 1.02 6.35 -3.49
N LYS A 150 1.43 5.61 -4.52
CA LYS A 150 2.17 6.20 -5.65
C LYS A 150 1.27 7.08 -6.48
N LEU A 151 0.03 6.67 -6.77
CA LEU A 151 -0.94 7.50 -7.48
C LEU A 151 -1.14 8.85 -6.80
N PHE A 152 -1.39 8.87 -5.48
CA PHE A 152 -1.67 10.12 -4.76
C PHE A 152 -0.44 11.03 -4.60
N LYS A 153 0.76 10.47 -4.62
CA LYS A 153 2.00 11.25 -4.60
C LYS A 153 2.26 12.01 -5.91
N HIS A 154 1.65 11.60 -7.01
CA HIS A 154 1.90 12.16 -8.33
C HIS A 154 0.67 12.80 -8.97
N VAL A 155 -0.54 12.56 -8.44
CA VAL A 155 -1.78 13.09 -9.00
C VAL A 155 -2.61 13.81 -7.94
N ASP A 156 -2.33 15.10 -7.79
CA ASP A 156 -2.93 15.95 -6.76
C ASP A 156 -4.45 16.07 -6.86
N ASP A 157 -5.03 16.13 -8.07
CA ASP A 157 -6.49 16.19 -8.26
C ASP A 157 -7.19 14.97 -7.64
N VAL A 158 -6.61 13.77 -7.78
CA VAL A 158 -7.17 12.58 -7.11
C VAL A 158 -6.97 12.71 -5.60
N LYS A 159 -5.78 13.10 -5.14
CA LYS A 159 -5.48 13.24 -3.71
C LYS A 159 -6.44 14.21 -3.00
N VAL A 160 -6.72 15.37 -3.61
CA VAL A 160 -7.65 16.37 -3.06
C VAL A 160 -9.06 15.78 -2.91
N ARG A 161 -9.53 15.02 -3.90
CA ARG A 161 -10.88 14.41 -3.87
C ARG A 161 -11.03 13.29 -2.85
N VAL A 162 -9.93 12.61 -2.49
CA VAL A 162 -9.97 11.51 -1.52
C VAL A 162 -9.64 11.94 -0.10
N ARG A 163 -9.49 13.25 0.14
CA ARG A 163 -9.17 13.78 1.47
C ARG A 163 -10.10 13.18 2.53
N PRO A 164 -9.56 12.61 3.61
CA PRO A 164 -10.38 12.08 4.71
C PRO A 164 -11.36 13.15 5.22
N THR A 165 -12.63 12.79 5.33
CA THR A 165 -13.72 13.72 5.70
C THR A 165 -14.06 13.67 7.19
N SER A 166 -13.52 12.71 7.93
CA SER A 166 -13.75 12.58 9.37
C SER A 166 -13.22 13.81 10.10
N LYS A 167 -14.05 14.44 10.93
CA LYS A 167 -13.67 15.57 11.79
C LYS A 167 -12.53 15.23 12.76
N MET A 168 -12.33 13.94 13.03
CA MET A 168 -11.26 13.44 13.90
C MET A 168 -9.92 13.34 13.16
N TYR A 169 -9.93 13.28 11.82
CA TYR A 169 -8.73 13.32 10.99
C TYR A 169 -8.18 14.77 10.93
N SER A 170 -7.48 15.16 11.98
CA SER A 170 -6.80 16.45 12.09
C SER A 170 -5.28 16.26 12.16
N ASP A 171 -4.52 17.28 11.76
CA ASP A 171 -3.06 17.25 11.77
C ASP A 171 -2.52 16.91 13.17
N GLY A 172 -3.10 17.50 14.23
CA GLY A 172 -2.72 17.21 15.61
C GLY A 172 -2.99 15.77 16.05
N ALA A 173 -4.10 15.17 15.60
CA ALA A 173 -4.40 13.77 15.89
C ALA A 173 -3.50 12.81 15.10
N MET A 174 -3.19 13.16 13.84
CA MET A 174 -2.28 12.40 12.99
C MET A 174 -0.85 12.42 13.54
N LEU A 175 -0.35 13.58 13.99
CA LEU A 175 0.96 13.68 14.65
C LEU A 175 1.06 12.79 15.90
N LYS A 176 -0.01 12.75 16.72
CA LYS A 176 -0.05 11.86 17.89
C LYS A 176 -0.06 10.38 17.49
N LEU A 177 -0.76 10.03 16.41
CA LEU A 177 -0.80 8.67 15.90
C LEU A 177 0.56 8.25 15.32
N GLU A 178 1.19 9.08 14.50
CA GLU A 178 2.53 8.86 13.99
C GLU A 178 3.55 8.72 15.13
N GLY A 179 3.44 9.53 16.18
CA GLY A 179 4.29 9.40 17.37
C GLY A 179 4.14 8.03 18.06
N ARG A 180 2.91 7.51 18.16
CA ARG A 180 2.66 6.16 18.69
C ARG A 180 3.24 5.08 17.79
N VAL A 181 2.98 5.14 16.48
CA VAL A 181 3.50 4.16 15.51
C VAL A 181 5.04 4.20 15.47
N ARG A 182 5.66 5.37 15.59
CA ARG A 182 7.11 5.54 15.68
C ARG A 182 7.68 4.90 16.94
N LYS A 183 7.02 5.09 18.10
CA LYS A 183 7.41 4.44 19.36
C LYS A 183 7.31 2.92 19.25
N ASP A 184 6.23 2.40 18.68
CA ASP A 184 6.03 0.98 18.46
C ASP A 184 7.11 0.40 17.54
N LEU A 185 7.40 1.08 16.42
CA LEU A 185 8.46 0.68 15.50
C LEU A 185 9.84 0.62 16.18
N VAL A 186 10.20 1.66 16.96
CA VAL A 186 11.46 1.68 17.71
C VAL A 186 11.53 0.50 18.69
N ASN A 187 10.45 0.20 19.40
CA ASN A 187 10.43 -0.93 20.33
C ASN A 187 10.59 -2.27 19.60
N TRP A 188 9.84 -2.50 18.52
CA TRP A 188 9.93 -3.73 17.74
C TRP A 188 11.31 -3.94 17.10
N LEU A 189 12.00 -2.87 16.74
CA LEU A 189 13.37 -2.94 16.21
C LEU A 189 14.38 -3.21 17.32
N LYS A 190 14.22 -2.60 18.50
CA LYS A 190 15.04 -2.90 19.68
C LYS A 190 14.92 -4.36 20.12
N ASP A 191 13.72 -4.94 20.07
CA ASP A 191 13.49 -6.36 20.34
C ASP A 191 14.23 -7.29 19.37
N ARG A 192 14.73 -6.76 18.25
CA ARG A 192 15.57 -7.44 17.26
C ARG A 192 17.02 -6.95 17.28
N GLU A 193 17.43 -6.32 18.38
CA GLU A 193 18.78 -5.77 18.56
C GLU A 193 19.18 -4.74 17.49
N PHE A 194 18.18 -4.13 16.83
CA PHE A 194 18.40 -3.13 15.80
C PHE A 194 18.14 -1.72 16.33
N THR A 195 19.16 -0.87 16.32
CA THR A 195 19.03 0.53 16.70
C THR A 195 18.74 1.40 15.49
N TRP A 196 17.49 1.83 15.36
CA TRP A 196 17.08 2.74 14.29
C TRP A 196 17.25 4.21 14.68
N ARG A 197 17.95 4.97 13.85
CA ARG A 197 18.25 6.40 14.05
C ARG A 197 17.16 7.35 13.53
N ASN A 198 15.93 6.84 13.38
CA ASN A 198 14.81 7.61 12.87
C ASN A 198 14.98 8.14 11.44
N THR A 199 15.81 7.49 10.63
CA THR A 199 16.07 7.83 9.23
C THR A 199 15.70 6.67 8.32
N PHE A 200 15.06 6.97 7.19
CA PHE A 200 14.73 5.98 6.17
C PHE A 200 15.75 6.03 5.04
N TYR A 201 16.03 4.88 4.43
CA TYR A 201 16.80 4.83 3.20
C TYR A 201 16.03 5.55 2.09
N ILE A 202 16.67 6.52 1.44
CA ILE A 202 16.17 7.20 0.27
C ILE A 202 16.93 6.60 -0.92
N PRO A 203 16.27 5.85 -1.82
CA PRO A 203 16.92 5.35 -3.01
C PRO A 203 17.46 6.53 -3.83
N GLN A 204 18.75 6.51 -4.14
CA GLN A 204 19.30 7.42 -5.13
C GLN A 204 18.92 6.90 -6.52
N CYS A 205 18.36 7.75 -7.37
CA CYS A 205 18.15 7.39 -8.77
C CYS A 205 19.51 7.12 -9.41
N LEU A 206 19.73 5.89 -9.87
CA LEU A 206 20.78 5.55 -10.84
C LEU A 206 20.24 5.77 -12.25
#